data_AF-A0A959CSI4-F1
#
_entry.id   AF-A0A959CSI4-F1
#
_cell.length_a   1.000
_cell.length_b   1.000
_cell.length_c   1.000
_cell.angle_alpha   90.00
_cell.angle_beta   90.00
_cell.angle_gamma   90.00
#
_symmetry.space_group_name_H-M   'P 1'
#
loop_
_entity.id
_entity.type
_entity.pdbx_description
1 polymer ?
#
loop_
_entity_poly.entity_id
_entity_poly.type
_entity_poly.pdbx_seq_one_letter_code
_entity_poly.pdbx_strand_id
1 'polypeptide(L)'
;RLQPEYELTDTAVFREQGWFDILTEYAKADADDLCIRITATNHSREAQPLWLLPTLWFRNTWAEGEPRPNIRHAAGGVVAQHPAMGGWRLYFEGEERLFFTENETNTER
;
A
#
# COMPACT_ATOMS: atom_id res chain seq x y z
N ARG A 1 -4.09 38.69 0.68
CA ARG A 1 -3.22 37.52 0.39
C ARG A 1 -3.46 37.15 -1.07
N LEU A 2 -2.47 37.34 -1.96
CA LEU A 2 -2.62 37.21 -3.43
C LEU A 2 -1.60 36.26 -4.08
N GLN A 3 -0.70 35.67 -3.30
CA GLN A 3 0.27 34.70 -3.82
C GLN A 3 -0.33 33.30 -3.82
N PRO A 4 -0.01 32.47 -4.85
CA PRO A 4 -0.40 31.06 -4.87
C PRO A 4 0.23 30.29 -3.70
N GLU A 5 -0.34 29.13 -3.40
CA GLU A 5 0.25 28.20 -2.43
C GLU A 5 1.63 27.72 -2.94
N TYR A 6 2.57 27.56 -2.02
CA TYR A 6 3.92 27.10 -2.35
C TYR A 6 3.89 25.59 -2.53
N GLU A 7 4.23 25.12 -3.72
CA GLU A 7 4.13 23.72 -4.10
C GLU A 7 5.47 23.00 -4.01
N LEU A 8 5.44 21.66 -3.96
CA LEU A 8 6.65 20.85 -3.96
C LEU A 8 7.51 21.10 -5.22
N THR A 9 6.87 21.42 -6.35
CA THR A 9 7.53 21.78 -7.61
C THR A 9 8.27 23.11 -7.56
N ASP A 10 7.92 24.01 -6.63
CA ASP A 10 8.62 25.27 -6.42
C ASP A 10 9.94 25.09 -5.63
N THR A 11 10.16 23.88 -5.10
CA THR A 11 11.41 23.51 -4.45
C THR A 11 12.46 23.07 -5.48
N ALA A 12 13.72 23.03 -5.06
CA ALA A 12 14.80 22.47 -5.88
C ALA A 12 14.86 20.92 -5.84
N VAL A 13 13.96 20.25 -5.09
CA VAL A 13 14.06 18.81 -4.77
C VAL A 13 14.08 17.91 -6.02
N PHE A 14 13.43 18.35 -7.10
CA PHE A 14 13.35 17.61 -8.36
C PHE A 14 14.52 17.89 -9.33
N ARG A 15 15.35 18.91 -9.07
CA ARG A 15 16.39 19.37 -10.03
C ARG A 15 17.50 18.34 -10.25
N GLU A 16 17.84 17.57 -9.22
CA GLU A 16 18.95 16.60 -9.28
C GLU A 16 18.49 15.18 -9.65
N GLN A 17 17.21 15.00 -10.03
CA GLN A 17 16.62 13.71 -10.39
C GLN A 17 16.76 12.60 -9.32
N GLY A 18 17.08 12.95 -8.07
CA GLY A 18 17.28 12.01 -6.96
C GLY A 18 15.99 11.51 -6.31
N TRP A 19 14.97 11.18 -7.09
CA TRP A 19 13.64 10.81 -6.58
C TRP A 19 13.08 9.60 -7.34
N PHE A 20 12.10 8.96 -6.73
CA PHE A 20 11.32 7.88 -7.35
C PHE A 20 9.92 8.37 -7.69
N ASP A 21 9.46 8.06 -8.89
CA ASP A 21 8.03 8.11 -9.23
C ASP A 21 7.40 6.77 -8.90
N ILE A 22 6.32 6.77 -8.11
CA ILE A 22 5.58 5.56 -7.74
C ILE A 22 4.15 5.70 -8.25
N LEU A 23 3.88 5.07 -9.40
CA LEU A 23 2.56 5.02 -9.98
C LEU A 23 1.84 3.74 -9.54
N THR A 24 0.67 3.89 -8.91
CA THR A 24 -0.21 2.76 -8.59
C THR A 24 -1.47 2.81 -9.43
N GLU A 25 -1.66 1.77 -10.23
CA GLU A 25 -2.78 1.62 -11.14
C GLU A 25 -3.75 0.56 -10.61
N TYR A 26 -5.03 0.90 -10.63
CA TYR A 26 -6.12 0.03 -10.21
C TYR A 26 -7.03 -0.23 -11.40
N ALA A 27 -7.35 -1.50 -11.63
CA ALA A 27 -8.32 -1.91 -12.63
C ALA A 27 -9.28 -2.94 -12.02
N LYS A 28 -10.50 -3.00 -12.54
CA LYS A 28 -11.47 -4.04 -12.18
C LYS A 28 -11.65 -4.98 -13.35
N ALA A 29 -11.45 -6.27 -13.10
CA ALA A 29 -11.81 -7.31 -14.07
C ALA A 29 -13.30 -7.66 -13.98
N ASP A 30 -13.89 -7.53 -12.79
CA ASP A 30 -15.31 -7.71 -12.49
C ASP A 30 -15.70 -6.89 -11.23
N ALA A 31 -16.94 -6.98 -10.77
CA ALA A 31 -17.48 -6.28 -9.61
C ALA A 31 -16.67 -6.53 -8.33
N ASP A 32 -16.17 -7.75 -8.14
CA ASP A 32 -15.43 -8.15 -6.93
C ASP A 32 -13.95 -8.47 -7.22
N ASP A 33 -13.44 -8.12 -8.39
CA ASP A 33 -12.03 -8.29 -8.74
C ASP A 33 -11.32 -6.95 -8.85
N LEU A 34 -10.17 -6.84 -8.18
CA LEU A 34 -9.28 -5.68 -8.21
C LEU A 34 -7.86 -6.10 -8.61
N CYS A 35 -7.39 -5.58 -9.73
CA CYS A 35 -6.02 -5.73 -10.18
C CYS A 35 -5.23 -4.49 -9.80
N ILE A 36 -4.05 -4.67 -9.21
CA ILE A 36 -3.16 -3.60 -8.76
C ILE A 36 -1.83 -3.75 -9.48
N ARG A 37 -1.35 -2.69 -10.11
CA ARG A 37 0.01 -2.62 -10.66
C ARG A 37 0.74 -1.43 -10.06
N ILE A 38 1.90 -1.69 -9.47
CA ILE A 38 2.78 -0.67 -8.90
C ILE A 38 4.00 -0.55 -9.81
N THR A 39 4.22 0.63 -10.37
CA THR A 39 5.38 0.95 -11.20
C THR A 39 6.26 1.95 -10.46
N ALA A 40 7.51 1.58 -10.19
CA ALA A 40 8.49 2.44 -9.54
C ALA A 40 9.59 2.84 -10.53
N THR A 41 9.72 4.14 -10.78
CA THR A 41 10.74 4.70 -11.68
C THR A 41 11.79 5.44 -10.86
N ASN A 42 13.02 4.93 -10.83
CA ASN A 42 14.15 5.69 -10.32
C ASN A 42 14.55 6.75 -11.36
N HIS A 43 14.38 8.03 -11.05
CA HIS A 43 14.82 9.10 -11.94
C HIS A 43 16.31 9.42 -11.82
N SER A 44 17.00 8.88 -10.81
CA SER A 44 18.42 9.11 -10.60
C SER A 44 19.27 8.44 -11.68
N ARG A 45 20.45 9.01 -11.91
CA ARG A 45 21.47 8.38 -12.76
C ARG A 45 22.13 7.17 -12.10
N GLU A 46 22.02 7.07 -10.79
CA GLU A 46 22.60 5.99 -9.99
C GLU A 46 21.51 5.04 -9.50
N ALA A 47 21.85 3.75 -9.39
CA ALA A 47 20.98 2.78 -8.75
C ALA A 47 20.82 3.14 -7.26
N GLN A 48 19.58 3.26 -6.80
CA GLN A 48 19.23 3.58 -5.42
C GLN A 48 18.32 2.48 -4.85
N PRO A 49 18.47 2.09 -3.58
CA PRO A 49 17.60 1.09 -2.98
C PRO A 49 16.20 1.66 -2.77
N LEU A 50 15.19 0.83 -3.02
CA LEU A 50 13.79 1.12 -2.74
C LEU A 50 13.15 -0.11 -2.11
N TRP A 51 12.46 0.08 -0.99
CA TRP A 51 11.63 -0.95 -0.36
C TRP A 51 10.18 -0.57 -0.52
N LEU A 52 9.38 -1.44 -1.13
CA LEU A 52 7.95 -1.27 -1.29
C LEU A 52 7.22 -2.23 -0.35
N LEU A 53 6.22 -1.71 0.37
CA LEU A 53 5.35 -2.50 1.25
C LEU A 53 3.88 -2.31 0.86
N PRO A 54 3.40 -2.94 -0.22
CA PRO A 54 1.98 -2.94 -0.55
C PRO A 54 1.19 -3.52 0.63
N THR A 55 0.24 -2.74 1.15
CA THR A 55 -0.41 -3.06 2.42
C THR A 55 -1.90 -3.33 2.20
N LEU A 56 -2.34 -4.54 2.55
CA LEU A 56 -3.76 -4.88 2.69
C LEU A 56 -4.18 -4.62 4.13
N TRP A 57 -5.22 -3.80 4.33
CA TRP A 57 -5.73 -3.48 5.65
C TRP A 57 -7.25 -3.28 5.62
N PHE A 58 -7.89 -3.48 6.77
CA PHE A 58 -9.26 -3.07 7.00
C PHE A 58 -9.30 -1.90 7.98
N ARG A 59 -10.28 -1.01 7.81
CA ARG A 59 -10.57 0.05 8.79
C ARG A 59 -10.76 -0.57 10.18
N ASN A 60 -10.12 0.01 11.19
CA ASN A 60 -10.25 -0.44 12.58
C ASN A 60 -11.61 -0.03 13.16
N THR A 61 -12.65 -0.77 12.80
CA THR A 61 -14.02 -0.61 13.35
C THR A 61 -14.23 -1.46 14.59
N TRP A 62 -13.37 -2.46 14.86
CA TRP A 62 -13.49 -3.30 16.05
C TRP A 62 -13.10 -2.56 17.34
N ALA A 63 -12.34 -1.47 17.24
CA ALA A 63 -12.18 -0.52 18.35
C ALA A 63 -13.52 0.07 18.83
N GLU A 64 -14.55 0.05 17.98
CA GLU A 64 -15.91 0.52 18.27
C GLU A 64 -16.87 -0.65 18.60
N GLY A 65 -16.37 -1.89 18.69
CA GLY A 65 -17.14 -3.08 19.09
C GLY A 65 -17.63 -3.98 17.94
N GLU A 66 -17.32 -3.64 16.69
CA GLU A 66 -17.64 -4.49 15.53
C GLU A 66 -16.78 -5.76 15.50
N PRO A 67 -17.26 -6.87 14.89
CA PRO A 67 -16.45 -8.06 14.76
C PRO A 67 -15.18 -7.80 13.93
N ARG A 68 -14.04 -8.26 14.46
CA ARG A 68 -12.72 -8.02 13.85
C ARG A 68 -12.52 -8.91 12.61
N PRO A 69 -12.11 -8.33 11.46
CA PRO A 69 -11.72 -9.12 10.30
C PRO A 69 -10.39 -9.84 10.52
N ASN A 70 -10.13 -10.89 9.76
CA ASN A 70 -8.88 -11.66 9.83
C ASN A 70 -8.15 -11.58 8.49
N ILE A 71 -6.83 -11.40 8.52
CA ILE A 71 -5.94 -11.56 7.36
C ILE A 71 -4.88 -12.58 7.74
N ARG A 72 -4.66 -13.57 6.87
CA ARG A 72 -3.69 -14.65 7.11
C ARG A 72 -2.97 -15.06 5.84
N HIS A 73 -1.75 -15.55 6.01
CA HIS A 73 -0.98 -16.15 4.93
C HIS A 73 -1.69 -17.39 4.36
N ALA A 74 -1.64 -17.54 3.04
CA ALA A 74 -2.08 -18.72 2.31
C ALA A 74 -1.13 -18.97 1.12
N ALA A 75 -1.16 -20.17 0.53
CA ALA A 75 -0.32 -20.47 -0.63
C ALA A 75 -0.54 -19.43 -1.75
N GLY A 76 0.52 -18.79 -2.25
CA GLY A 76 0.45 -17.79 -3.32
C GLY A 76 -0.21 -16.46 -2.93
N GLY A 77 -0.30 -16.12 -1.63
CA GLY A 77 -0.77 -14.80 -1.21
C GLY A 77 -1.30 -14.70 0.22
N VAL A 78 -2.34 -13.88 0.42
CA VAL A 78 -3.04 -13.75 1.70
C VAL A 78 -4.56 -13.90 1.49
N VAL A 79 -5.21 -14.53 2.47
CA VAL A 79 -6.67 -14.61 2.55
C VAL A 79 -7.14 -13.65 3.63
N ALA A 80 -8.15 -12.86 3.29
CA ALA A 80 -8.80 -11.93 4.18
C ALA A 80 -10.27 -12.31 4.36
N GLN A 81 -10.77 -12.27 5.60
CA GLN A 81 -12.16 -12.54 5.93
C GLN A 81 -12.70 -11.33 6.69
N HIS A 82 -13.71 -10.69 6.11
CA HIS A 82 -14.41 -9.57 6.73
C HIS A 82 -15.86 -9.97 7.03
N PRO A 83 -16.39 -9.69 8.23
CA PRO A 83 -17.74 -10.10 8.62
C PRO A 83 -18.84 -9.65 7.65
N ALA A 84 -18.73 -8.43 7.13
CA ALA A 84 -19.71 -7.86 6.21
C ALA A 84 -19.39 -8.04 4.71
N MET A 85 -18.12 -8.23 4.34
CA MET A 85 -17.69 -8.27 2.92
C MET A 85 -17.32 -9.67 2.45
N GLY A 86 -17.42 -10.68 3.33
CA GLY A 86 -17.06 -12.05 3.00
C GLY A 86 -15.55 -12.27 2.88
N GLY A 87 -15.19 -13.28 2.08
CA GLY A 87 -13.81 -13.70 1.87
C GLY A 87 -13.18 -13.07 0.65
N TRP A 88 -11.96 -12.56 0.81
CA TRP A 88 -11.14 -11.97 -0.23
C TRP A 88 -9.78 -12.65 -0.28
N ARG A 89 -9.14 -12.64 -1.45
CA ARG A 89 -7.78 -13.16 -1.62
C ARG A 89 -6.95 -12.16 -2.40
N LEU A 90 -5.78 -11.82 -1.86
CA LEU A 90 -4.77 -11.04 -2.54
C LEU A 90 -3.66 -11.98 -3.00
N TYR A 91 -3.41 -12.00 -4.30
CA TYR A 91 -2.35 -12.76 -4.94
C TYR A 91 -1.20 -11.82 -5.32
N PHE A 92 0.02 -12.33 -5.24
CA PHE A 92 1.22 -11.65 -5.73
C PHE A 92 2.28 -12.70 -6.08
N GLU A 93 3.22 -12.32 -6.92
CA GLU A 93 4.34 -13.17 -7.31
C GLU A 93 5.49 -13.07 -6.29
N GLY A 94 6.24 -14.16 -6.14
CA GLY A 94 7.43 -14.22 -5.29
C GLY A 94 7.20 -14.84 -3.90
N GLU A 95 8.31 -15.19 -3.26
CA GLU A 95 8.36 -15.65 -1.85
C GLU A 95 8.67 -14.45 -0.93
N GLU A 96 7.91 -13.38 -1.09
CA GLU A 96 8.15 -12.15 -0.33
C GLU A 96 7.85 -12.35 1.16
N ARG A 97 8.63 -11.67 2.00
CA ARG A 97 8.43 -11.72 3.45
C ARG A 97 7.16 -10.96 3.81
N LEU A 98 6.19 -11.69 4.35
CA LEU A 98 4.95 -11.10 4.85
C LEU A 98 5.09 -10.61 6.29
N PHE A 99 4.52 -9.43 6.55
CA PHE A 99 4.44 -8.82 7.85
C PHE A 99 2.96 -8.63 8.24
N PHE A 100 2.61 -9.04 9.46
CA PHE A 100 1.28 -8.87 10.03
C PHE A 100 1.41 -8.03 11.30
N THR A 101 0.74 -6.88 11.32
CA THR A 101 0.81 -5.90 12.42
C THR A 101 -0.46 -5.88 13.26
N GLU A 102 -1.47 -6.66 12.88
CA GLU A 102 -2.77 -6.71 13.56
C GLU A 102 -3.45 -5.33 13.66
N ASN A 103 -3.03 -4.35 12.85
CA ASN A 103 -3.48 -2.95 12.90
C ASN A 103 -3.40 -2.32 14.31
N GLU A 104 -2.55 -2.88 15.18
CA GLU A 104 -2.31 -2.32 16.49
C GLU A 104 -1.14 -1.33 16.40
N THR A 105 -1.37 -0.12 16.90
CA THR A 105 -0.31 0.89 16.98
C THR A 105 0.77 0.38 17.91
N ASN A 106 2.00 0.22 17.41
CA ASN A 106 3.14 -0.05 18.25
C ASN A 106 3.42 1.18 19.14
N THR A 107 3.15 1.06 20.44
CA THR A 107 3.37 2.13 21.43
C THR A 107 4.72 2.00 22.16
N GLU A 108 5.51 0.97 21.87
CA GLU A 108 6.86 0.83 22.40
C GLU A 108 7.80 1.86 21.76
N ARG A 109 8.57 2.55 22.60
CA ARG A 109 9.58 3.54 22.24
C ARG A 109 10.97 2.95 22.34
#